data_AF-A0A2T1G8M9-F1
#
_entry.id   AF-A0A2T1G8M9-F1
#
_cell.length_a   1.000
_cell.length_b   1.000
_cell.length_c   1.000
_cell.angle_alpha   90.00
_cell.angle_beta   90.00
_cell.angle_gamma   90.00
#
_symmetry.space_group_name_H-M   'P 1'
#
loop_
_entity.id
_entity.type
_entity.pdbx_description
1 polymer ?
#
loop_
_entity_poly.entity_id
_entity_poly.type
_entity_poly.pdbx_seq_one_letter_code
_entity_poly.pdbx_strand_id
1 'polypeptide(L)' 'MKITIPELSLVILIGASGSGKSTFARQHFQPTEIISSDYCRGLVSDDENNQAATADAFELLHFIVAKRLAAGRLTVID' A
#
# COMPACT_ATOMS: atom_id res chain seq x y z
N MET A 1 12.88 -13.79 -12.76
CA MET A 1 12.72 -12.59 -13.62
C MET A 1 13.26 -11.39 -12.86
N LYS A 2 14.08 -10.54 -13.49
CA LYS A 2 14.62 -9.33 -12.84
C LYS A 2 13.73 -8.14 -13.19
N ILE A 3 13.18 -7.47 -12.18
CA ILE A 3 12.47 -6.20 -12.31
C ILE A 3 13.36 -5.14 -11.68
N THR A 4 13.75 -4.12 -12.45
CA THR A 4 14.60 -3.03 -11.96
C THR A 4 13.74 -1.80 -11.74
N ILE A 5 13.83 -1.20 -10.56
CA ILE A 5 13.16 0.06 -10.23
C ILE A 5 14.17 1.06 -9.65
N PRO A 6 13.98 2.37 -9.85
CA PRO A 6 14.76 3.40 -9.16
C PRO A 6 14.61 3.31 -7.63
N GLU A 7 15.60 3.84 -6.90
CA GLU A 7 15.53 3.94 -5.43
C GLU A 7 14.30 4.74 -4.96
N LEU A 8 13.96 5.83 -5.66
CA LEU A 8 12.73 6.57 -5.42
C LEU A 8 11.65 6.11 -6.41
N SER A 9 10.76 5.25 -5.94
CA SER A 9 9.66 4.70 -6.73
C SER A 9 8.35 4.66 -5.94
N LEU A 10 7.24 4.88 -6.63
CA LEU A 10 5.92 4.44 -6.21
C LEU A 10 5.61 3.13 -6.94
N VAL A 11 5.61 2.02 -6.21
CA VAL A 11 5.28 0.69 -6.73
C VAL A 11 3.82 0.40 -6.43
N ILE A 12 3.05 -0.01 -7.45
CA ILE A 12 1.62 -0.32 -7.29
C ILE A 12 1.43 -1.78 -7.64
N LEU A 13 0.97 -2.58 -6.67
CA LEU A 13 0.67 -3.99 -6.88
C LEU A 13 -0.75 -4.13 -7.43
N ILE A 14 -0.88 -4.66 -8.64
CA ILE A 14 -2.18 -4.84 -9.31
C ILE A 14 -2.46 -6.33 -9.44
N GLY A 15 -3.57 -6.77 -8.86
CA GLY A 15 -3.99 -8.16 -8.88
C GLY A 15 -5.26 -8.39 -8.07
N ALA A 16 -6.01 -9.43 -8.44
CA ALA A 16 -7.24 -9.82 -7.76
C ALA A 16 -7.00 -10.11 -6.27
N SER A 17 -8.08 -10.15 -5.48
CA SER A 17 -8.00 -10.67 -4.11
C SER A 17 -7.47 -12.12 -4.14
N GLY A 18 -6.59 -12.46 -3.20
CA GLY A 18 -5.93 -13.78 -3.16
C GLY A 18 -4.81 -14.00 -4.17
N SER A 19 -4.48 -13.03 -5.05
CA SER A 19 -3.38 -13.20 -6.03
C SER A 19 -1.97 -13.14 -5.44
N GLY A 20 -1.84 -12.98 -4.12
CA GLY A 20 -0.55 -12.96 -3.41
C GLY A 20 0.15 -11.60 -3.33
N LYS A 21 -0.54 -10.47 -3.57
CA LYS A 21 0.05 -9.11 -3.50
C LYS A 21 0.75 -8.84 -2.17
N SER A 22 0.06 -9.02 -1.04
CA SER A 22 0.62 -8.78 0.30
C SER A 22 1.78 -9.72 0.62
N THR A 23 1.72 -10.97 0.14
CA THR A 23 2.82 -11.93 0.29
C THR A 23 4.05 -11.45 -0.48
N PHE A 24 3.86 -11.04 -1.74
CA PHE A 24 4.92 -10.49 -2.58
C PHE A 24 5.51 -9.21 -1.96
N ALA A 25 4.67 -8.30 -1.48
CA ALA A 25 5.08 -7.05 -0.84
C ALA A 25 6.01 -7.32 0.36
N ARG A 26 5.56 -8.16 1.30
CA ARG A 26 6.31 -8.50 2.53
C ARG A 26 7.60 -9.28 2.25
N GLN A 27 7.66 -10.02 1.15
CA GLN A 27 8.86 -10.75 0.76
C GLN A 27 9.95 -9.83 0.19
N HIS A 28 9.56 -8.72 -0.46
CA HIS A 28 10.48 -7.90 -1.26
C HIS A 28 10.73 -6.49 -0.72
N PHE A 29 9.89 -5.97 0.16
CA PHE A 29 9.96 -4.60 0.67
C PHE A 29 9.91 -4.57 2.20
N GLN A 30 10.39 -3.48 2.79
CA GLN A 30 10.31 -3.29 4.23
C GLN A 30 8.86 -3.11 4.68
N PRO A 31 8.48 -3.54 5.90
CA PRO A 31 7.12 -3.36 6.41
C PRO A 31 6.62 -1.91 6.36
N THR A 32 7.52 -0.94 6.57
CA THR A 32 7.18 0.49 6.56
C THR A 32 7.11 1.09 5.15
N GLU A 33 7.53 0.36 4.11
CA GLU A 33 7.39 0.79 2.72
C GLU A 33 6.03 0.42 2.13
N ILE A 34 5.33 -0.53 2.73
CA ILE A 34 4.07 -1.09 2.24
C ILE A 34 2.90 -0.34 2.88
N ILE A 35 2.07 0.29 2.07
CA ILE A 35 0.83 0.97 2.48
C ILE A 35 -0.34 0.17 1.90
N SER A 36 -1.05 -0.54 2.78
CA SER A 36 -2.18 -1.38 2.40
C SER A 36 -3.50 -0.63 2.49
N SER A 37 -4.34 -0.77 1.47
CA SER A 37 -5.70 -0.21 1.46
C SER A 37 -6.61 -0.87 2.50
N ASP A 38 -6.48 -2.18 2.69
CA ASP A 38 -7.21 -2.96 3.70
C ASP A 38 -6.83 -2.51 5.12
N TYR A 39 -5.53 -2.32 5.39
CA TYR A 39 -5.08 -1.79 6.69
C TYR A 39 -5.59 -0.36 6.93
N CYS A 40 -5.55 0.51 5.92
CA CYS A 40 -6.09 1.87 6.04
C CYS A 40 -7.60 1.85 6.37
N ARG A 41 -8.34 0.89 5.83
CA ARG A 41 -9.75 0.68 6.14
C ARG A 41 -9.95 0.22 7.59
N GLY A 42 -9.14 -0.72 8.06
CA GLY A 42 -9.12 -1.11 9.47
C GLY A 42 -8.89 0.07 10.41
N LEU A 43 -7.99 1.00 10.06
CA LEU A 43 -7.70 2.18 10.87
C LEU A 43 -8.88 3.16 11.01
N VAL A 44 -9.74 3.28 9.99
CA VAL A 44 -10.86 4.23 9.99
C VAL A 44 -12.18 3.60 10.43
N SER A 45 -12.29 2.27 10.45
CA SER A 45 -13.56 1.60 10.74
C SER A 45 -13.47 0.38 11.66
N ASP A 46 -12.31 0.10 12.26
CA ASP A 46 -12.05 -1.10 13.08
C ASP A 46 -12.28 -2.45 12.35
N ASP A 47 -12.42 -2.43 11.02
CA ASP A 47 -12.67 -3.60 10.16
C ASP A 47 -12.06 -3.41 8.76
N GLU A 48 -11.06 -4.22 8.42
CA GLU A 48 -10.35 -4.21 7.13
C GLU A 48 -11.22 -4.65 5.94
N ASN A 49 -12.43 -5.15 6.15
CA ASN A 49 -13.35 -5.55 5.09
C ASN A 49 -14.54 -4.61 4.89
N ASN A 50 -14.67 -3.56 5.72
CA ASN A 50 -15.81 -2.65 5.68
C ASN A 50 -15.83 -1.75 4.43
N GLN A 51 -16.57 -2.18 3.41
CA GLN A 51 -16.65 -1.46 2.13
C GLN A 51 -17.29 -0.06 2.24
N ALA A 52 -18.06 0.22 3.30
CA ALA A 52 -18.61 1.56 3.53
C ALA A 52 -17.52 2.60 3.81
N ALA A 53 -16.38 2.18 4.36
CA ALA A 53 -15.24 3.04 4.67
C ALA A 53 -14.22 3.19 3.52
N THR A 54 -14.58 2.80 2.29
CA THR A 54 -13.63 2.83 1.15
C THR A 54 -13.10 4.23 0.86
N ALA A 55 -13.97 5.24 0.87
CA ALA A 55 -13.54 6.60 0.58
C ALA A 55 -12.50 7.08 1.61
N ASP A 56 -12.81 6.94 2.89
CA ASP A 56 -11.94 7.36 4.00
C ASP A 56 -10.61 6.58 4.02
N ALA A 57 -10.67 5.27 3.74
CA ALA A 57 -9.47 4.42 3.64
C ALA A 57 -8.52 4.89 2.52
N PHE A 58 -9.06 5.21 1.34
CA PHE A 58 -8.24 5.69 0.21
C PHE A 58 -7.74 7.12 0.42
N GLU A 59 -8.51 7.99 1.09
CA GLU A 59 -8.04 9.31 1.49
C GLU A 59 -6.81 9.21 2.42
N LEU A 60 -6.88 8.36 3.45
CA LEU A 60 -5.77 8.10 4.35
C LEU A 60 -4.55 7.51 3.61
N LEU A 61 -4.78 6.53 2.73
CA LEU A 61 -3.73 5.92 1.92
C LEU A 61 -3.01 6.96 1.07
N HIS A 62 -3.75 7.79 0.33
CA HIS A 62 -3.17 8.84 -0.51
C HIS A 62 -2.39 9.86 0.32
N PHE A 63 -2.90 10.24 1.49
CA PHE A 63 -2.21 11.15 2.40
C PHE A 63 -0.86 10.58 2.84
N ILE A 64 -0.81 9.33 3.28
CA ILE A 64 0.43 8.67 3.70
C ILE A 64 1.42 8.56 2.55
N VAL A 65 0.96 8.10 1.37
CA VAL A 65 1.79 7.97 0.17
C VAL A 65 2.40 9.33 -0.21
N ALA A 66 1.60 10.39 -0.24
CA ALA A 66 2.07 11.73 -0.55
C ALA A 66 3.17 12.21 0.42
N LYS A 67 3.01 11.96 1.73
CA LYS A 67 4.03 12.32 2.74
C LYS A 67 5.32 11.53 2.56
N ARG A 68 5.23 10.23 2.26
CA ARG A 68 6.41 9.39 2.02
C ARG A 68 7.20 9.83 0.78
N LEU A 69 6.49 10.07 -0.33
CA LEU A 69 7.12 10.49 -1.57
C LEU A 69 7.74 11.89 -1.45
N ALA A 70 7.07 12.82 -0.76
CA ALA A 70 7.64 14.13 -0.46
C ALA A 70 8.94 14.04 0.39
N ALA A 71 9.06 13.00 1.22
CA ALA A 71 10.26 12.71 2.00
C ALA A 71 11.28 11.82 1.25
N GLY A 72 11.09 11.57 -0.04
CA GLY A 72 12.01 10.75 -0.86
C GLY A 72 12.04 9.28 -0.47
N ARG A 73 10.92 8.72 0.04
CA ARG A 73 10.84 7.32 0.48
C ARG A 73 10.11 6.46 -0.54
N LEU A 74 10.74 5.36 -0.97
CA LEU A 74 10.10 4.30 -1.75
C LEU A 74 8.80 3.86 -1.07
N THR A 75 7.74 3.71 -1.85
CA THR A 75 6.42 3.36 -1.31
C THR A 75 5.76 2.32 -2.20
N VAL A 76 5.18 1.30 -1.58
CA VAL A 76 4.47 0.21 -2.24
C VAL A 76 3.00 0.28 -1.82
N ILE A 77 2.09 0.28 -2.79
CA ILE A 77 0.65 0.19 -2.53
C ILE A 77 0.23 -1.28 -2.69
N ASP A 78 -0.41 -1.83 -1.65
CA ASP A 78 -0.95 -3.20 -1.58
C ASP A 78 -2.49 -3.24 -1.45
#